data_AF-A0A1M7UVG0-F1
#
_entry.id   AF-A0A1M7UVG0-F1
#
_cell.length_a   1.000
_cell.length_b   1.000
_cell.length_c   1.000
_cell.angle_alpha   90.00
_cell.angle_beta   90.00
_cell.angle_gamma   90.00
#
_symmetry.space_group_name_H-M   'P 1'
#
loop_
_entity.id
_entity.type
_entity.pdbx_description
1 polymer ?
#
loop_
_entity_poly.entity_id
_entity_poly.type
_entity_poly.pdbx_seq_one_letter_code
_entity_poly.pdbx_strand_id
1 'polypeptide(L)'
;MKIGTAVRRPWVPFHGAEFFAKANLISDAQAIALLRLIWSYWENGGLPDDDQKLARIARMTPKQWNKSRAAISEFFGDQWTSERLDLELAKIIDLSNKNREKAELGHSLRRARAEPAQEPQQDHTHLHVHQSGVVVVDADARETIEEAFNEEARTLGLEFLLAAGFENPTSTEGWEVLADHTKAWINAGYPRSMIIAETRMIAHKGGHRKPLGYFDTTFRRVHDRNNLELAALAAMR
;
A
#
# COMPACT_ATOMS: atom_id res chain seq x y z
N MET A 1 -17.49 26.60 -14.07
CA MET A 1 -16.39 26.34 -13.12
C MET A 1 -16.67 25.00 -12.43
N LYS A 2 -16.03 23.92 -12.87
CA LYS A 2 -16.24 22.59 -12.27
C LYS A 2 -15.59 22.62 -10.89
N ILE A 3 -16.41 22.58 -9.86
CA ILE A 3 -15.98 22.45 -8.47
C ILE A 3 -15.28 21.10 -8.40
N GLY A 4 -13.95 21.09 -8.29
CA GLY A 4 -13.18 19.86 -8.15
C GLY A 4 -13.78 19.03 -7.02
N THR A 5 -14.03 17.75 -7.27
CA THR A 5 -14.58 16.81 -6.30
C THR A 5 -13.79 16.93 -5.01
N ALA A 6 -14.42 17.46 -3.96
CA ALA A 6 -13.81 17.59 -2.64
C ALA A 6 -13.40 16.20 -2.16
N VAL A 7 -12.09 15.96 -2.07
CA VAL A 7 -11.55 14.72 -1.53
C VAL A 7 -11.99 14.65 -0.07
N ARG A 8 -12.92 13.73 0.24
CA ARG A 8 -13.33 13.44 1.62
C ARG A 8 -12.11 12.92 2.39
N ARG A 9 -11.74 13.57 3.49
CA ARG A 9 -10.62 13.17 4.37
C ARG A 9 -11.17 12.63 5.70
N PRO A 10 -11.40 11.31 5.82
CA PRO A 10 -12.18 10.77 6.93
C PRO A 10 -11.41 10.66 8.26
N TRP A 11 -10.08 10.83 8.26
CA TRP A 11 -9.26 10.86 9.47
C TRP A 11 -8.28 12.02 9.42
N VAL A 12 -7.93 12.58 10.59
CA VAL A 12 -6.85 13.57 10.77
C VAL A 12 -5.75 12.94 11.64
N PRO A 13 -4.45 13.08 11.29
CA PRO A 13 -3.37 12.71 12.18
C PRO A 13 -3.34 13.64 13.40
N PHE A 14 -3.81 13.15 14.55
CA PHE A 14 -3.87 13.91 15.80
C PHE A 14 -2.75 13.49 16.75
N HIS A 15 -1.84 14.42 17.05
CA HIS A 15 -0.73 14.17 17.97
C HIS A 15 -1.10 14.69 19.36
N GLY A 16 -1.75 13.82 20.15
CA GLY A 16 -2.33 14.20 21.44
C GLY A 16 -1.32 14.77 22.43
N ALA A 17 -0.12 14.19 22.55
CA ALA A 17 0.88 14.63 23.52
C ALA A 17 1.32 16.08 23.30
N GLU A 18 1.69 16.44 22.06
CA GLU A 18 2.08 17.81 21.71
C GLU A 18 0.91 18.78 21.81
N PHE A 19 -0.29 18.34 21.40
CA PHE A 19 -1.49 19.16 21.50
C PHE A 19 -1.79 19.50 22.96
N PHE A 20 -1.86 18.50 23.85
CA PHE A 20 -2.18 18.73 25.26
C PHE A 20 -1.06 19.47 26.00
N ALA A 21 0.20 19.27 25.63
CA ALA A 21 1.31 20.05 26.18
C ALA A 21 1.14 21.56 25.94
N LYS A 22 0.71 21.95 24.73
CA LYS A 22 0.41 23.35 24.40
C LYS A 22 -0.95 23.83 24.91
N ALA A 23 -1.95 22.96 24.91
CA ALA A 23 -3.31 23.28 25.36
C ALA A 23 -3.40 23.54 26.87
N ASN A 24 -2.44 23.06 27.67
CA ASN A 24 -2.33 23.38 29.10
C ASN A 24 -2.22 24.89 29.40
N LEU A 25 -1.86 25.72 28.42
CA LEU A 25 -1.72 27.18 28.57
C LEU A 25 -3.02 27.94 28.27
N ILE A 26 -4.06 27.25 27.81
CA ILE A 26 -5.35 27.83 27.42
C ILE A 26 -6.50 27.13 28.15
N SER A 27 -7.66 27.77 28.20
CA SER A 27 -8.85 27.16 28.80
C SER A 27 -9.40 26.00 27.95
N ASP A 28 -10.12 25.06 28.57
CA ASP A 28 -10.76 23.95 27.87
C ASP A 28 -11.68 24.41 26.72
N ALA A 29 -12.39 25.53 26.91
CA ALA A 29 -13.23 26.12 25.88
C ALA A 29 -12.42 26.58 24.66
N GLN A 30 -11.23 27.16 24.90
CA GLN A 30 -10.29 27.54 23.83
C GLN A 30 -9.66 26.31 23.17
N ALA A 31 -9.32 25.28 23.96
CA ALA A 31 -8.77 24.03 23.43
C ALA A 31 -9.77 23.31 22.51
N ILE A 32 -11.05 23.23 22.90
CA ILE A 32 -12.11 22.66 22.05
C ILE A 32 -12.33 23.52 20.80
N ALA A 33 -12.30 24.85 20.91
CA ALA A 33 -12.40 25.74 19.76
C ALA A 33 -11.23 25.56 18.78
N LEU A 34 -10.00 25.46 19.29
CA LEU A 34 -8.81 25.15 18.51
C LEU A 34 -8.95 23.81 17.78
N LEU A 35 -9.42 22.76 18.46
CA LEU A 35 -9.64 21.45 17.84
C LEU A 35 -10.65 21.52 16.69
N ARG A 36 -11.73 22.29 16.83
CA ARG A 36 -12.71 22.52 15.76
C ARG A 36 -12.09 23.22 14.56
N LEU A 37 -11.24 24.20 14.79
CA LEU A 37 -10.53 24.92 13.73
C LEU A 37 -9.52 24.02 13.01
N ILE A 38 -8.74 23.22 13.73
CA ILE A 38 -7.82 22.21 13.15
C ILE A 38 -8.61 21.23 12.27
N TRP A 39 -9.77 20.76 12.73
CA TRP A 39 -10.61 19.86 11.95
C TRP A 39 -11.16 20.52 10.68
N SER A 40 -11.65 21.76 10.80
CA SER A 40 -12.13 22.53 9.65
C SER A 40 -11.01 22.83 8.66
N TYR A 41 -9.80 23.14 9.14
CA TYR A 41 -8.61 23.29 8.31
C TYR A 41 -8.33 22.02 7.53
N TRP A 42 -8.32 20.86 8.21
CA TRP A 42 -8.07 19.57 7.58
C TRP A 42 -9.10 19.24 6.49
N GLU A 43 -10.37 19.46 6.77
CA GLU A 43 -11.45 19.18 5.80
C GLU A 43 -11.38 20.08 4.57
N ASN A 44 -11.01 21.35 4.74
CA ASN A 44 -11.06 22.35 3.67
C ASN A 44 -9.70 22.65 3.02
N GLY A 45 -8.59 22.22 3.63
CA GLY A 45 -7.23 22.61 3.23
C GLY A 45 -6.86 24.03 3.63
N GLY A 46 -7.55 24.60 4.62
CA GLY A 46 -7.34 25.98 5.06
C GLY A 46 -8.49 26.51 5.91
N LEU A 47 -8.29 27.68 6.51
CA LEU A 47 -9.30 28.41 7.28
C LEU A 47 -9.66 29.74 6.59
N PRO A 48 -10.89 30.24 6.80
CA PRO A 48 -11.27 31.57 6.31
C PRO A 48 -10.58 32.66 7.13
N ASP A 49 -10.15 33.74 6.48
CA ASP A 49 -9.57 34.92 7.15
C ASP A 49 -10.66 35.91 7.65
N ASP A 50 -11.78 35.37 8.14
CA ASP A 50 -12.93 36.15 8.62
C ASP A 50 -13.31 35.72 10.04
N ASP A 51 -13.21 36.65 10.98
CA ASP A 51 -13.45 36.38 12.40
C ASP A 51 -14.87 35.87 12.69
N GLN A 52 -15.89 36.29 11.94
CA GLN A 52 -17.26 35.78 12.14
C GLN A 52 -17.37 34.33 11.68
N LYS A 53 -16.73 33.96 10.57
CA LYS A 53 -16.68 32.58 10.09
C LYS A 53 -15.89 31.69 11.06
N LEU A 54 -14.74 32.17 11.52
CA LEU A 54 -13.92 31.46 12.50
C LEU A 54 -14.66 31.25 13.82
N ALA A 55 -15.34 32.27 14.34
CA ALA A 55 -16.18 32.15 15.54
C ALA A 55 -17.28 31.09 15.37
N ARG A 56 -17.92 31.02 14.21
CA ARG A 56 -18.94 29.99 13.90
C ARG A 56 -18.35 28.59 13.88
N ILE A 57 -17.18 28.39 13.27
CA ILE A 57 -16.47 27.10 13.25
C ILE A 57 -16.08 26.69 14.68
N ALA A 58 -15.51 27.63 15.44
CA ALA A 58 -15.13 27.46 16.84
C ALA A 58 -16.33 27.26 17.79
N ARG A 59 -17.56 27.48 17.32
CA ARG A 59 -18.81 27.46 18.11
C ARG A 59 -18.79 28.46 19.27
N MET A 60 -18.22 29.64 19.03
CA MET A 60 -18.12 30.73 19.98
C MET A 60 -19.03 31.90 19.57
N THR A 61 -19.61 32.59 20.55
CA THR A 61 -20.22 33.91 20.32
C THR A 61 -19.14 34.93 19.95
N PRO A 62 -19.48 36.04 19.27
CA PRO A 62 -18.49 37.08 18.92
C PRO A 62 -17.71 37.60 20.13
N LYS A 63 -18.37 37.73 21.29
CA LYS A 63 -17.73 38.16 22.54
C LYS A 63 -16.73 37.14 23.09
N GLN A 64 -17.05 35.85 23.01
CA GLN A 64 -16.13 34.77 23.41
C GLN A 64 -14.95 34.67 22.45
N TRP A 65 -15.22 34.80 21.14
CA TRP A 65 -14.19 34.79 20.10
C TRP A 65 -13.18 35.93 20.32
N ASN A 66 -13.65 37.17 20.50
CA ASN A 66 -12.75 38.31 20.74
C ASN A 66 -11.82 38.11 21.94
N LYS A 67 -12.27 37.42 23.00
CA LYS A 67 -11.42 37.10 24.16
C LYS A 67 -10.46 35.94 23.92
N SER A 68 -10.79 35.05 23.00
CA SER A 68 -10.07 33.79 22.76
C SER A 68 -9.13 33.86 21.57
N ARG A 69 -9.40 34.76 20.62
CA ARG A 69 -8.73 34.84 19.32
C ARG A 69 -7.21 34.90 19.47
N ALA A 70 -6.70 35.77 20.34
CA ALA A 70 -5.26 35.94 20.54
C ALA A 70 -4.58 34.62 20.93
N ALA A 71 -5.09 33.95 21.97
CA ALA A 71 -4.55 32.67 22.44
C ALA A 71 -4.68 31.56 21.39
N ILE A 72 -5.76 31.54 20.61
CA ILE A 72 -5.97 30.52 19.56
C ILE A 72 -5.06 30.80 18.35
N SER A 73 -4.86 32.06 17.98
CA SER A 73 -4.05 32.43 16.81
C SER A 73 -2.58 32.06 16.95
N GLU A 74 -2.04 31.94 18.17
CA GLU A 74 -0.67 31.48 18.41
C GLU A 74 -0.38 30.05 17.91
N PHE A 75 -1.43 29.26 17.67
CA PHE A 75 -1.31 27.91 17.12
C PHE A 75 -1.26 27.87 15.59
N PHE A 76 -1.46 29.01 14.95
CA PHE A 76 -1.45 29.18 13.50
C PHE A 76 -0.39 30.19 13.09
N GLY A 77 0.06 30.10 11.84
CA GLY A 77 0.87 31.14 11.20
C GLY A 77 0.00 32.29 10.70
N ASP A 78 0.60 33.14 9.89
CA ASP A 78 -0.09 34.22 9.22
C ASP A 78 -1.29 33.70 8.42
N GLN A 79 -2.37 34.48 8.42
CA GLN A 79 -3.62 34.14 7.73
C GLN A 79 -4.19 32.76 8.09
N TRP A 80 -4.00 32.32 9.34
CA TRP A 80 -4.50 31.04 9.86
C TRP A 80 -3.91 29.80 9.18
N THR A 81 -2.70 29.91 8.63
CA THR A 81 -1.97 28.80 7.99
C THR A 81 -1.33 27.86 9.01
N SER A 82 -0.98 26.63 8.60
CA SER A 82 -0.25 25.70 9.46
C SER A 82 0.63 24.78 8.63
N GLU A 83 1.95 25.03 8.64
CA GLU A 83 2.96 24.24 7.91
C GLU A 83 2.81 22.74 8.18
N ARG A 84 2.58 22.38 9.44
CA ARG A 84 2.36 20.99 9.83
C ARG A 84 1.13 20.39 9.18
N LEU A 85 -0.02 21.06 9.24
CA LEU A 85 -1.26 20.54 8.64
C LEU A 85 -1.13 20.46 7.12
N ASP A 86 -0.44 21.43 6.51
CA ASP A 86 -0.16 21.44 5.06
C ASP A 86 0.72 20.25 4.65
N LEU A 87 1.77 19.95 5.41
CA LEU A 87 2.62 18.77 5.18
C LEU A 87 1.82 17.47 5.31
N GLU A 88 0.98 17.33 6.34
CA GLU A 88 0.13 16.15 6.50
C GLU A 88 -0.92 16.03 5.38
N LEU A 89 -1.52 17.14 4.95
CA LEU A 89 -2.43 17.17 3.80
C LEU A 89 -1.72 16.74 2.52
N ALA A 90 -0.50 17.25 2.28
CA ALA A 90 0.31 16.89 1.12
C ALA A 90 0.61 15.38 1.09
N LYS A 91 0.99 14.78 2.23
CA LYS A 91 1.21 13.32 2.35
C LYS A 91 -0.04 12.52 1.97
N ILE A 92 -1.21 12.91 2.46
CA ILE A 92 -2.46 12.20 2.16
C ILE A 92 -2.88 12.38 0.70
N ILE A 93 -2.69 13.57 0.13
CA ILE A 93 -2.96 13.83 -1.29
C ILE A 93 -2.03 12.98 -2.17
N ASP A 94 -0.74 12.94 -1.87
CA ASP A 94 0.24 12.11 -2.56
C ASP A 94 -0.12 10.62 -2.48
N LEU A 95 -0.46 10.12 -1.29
CA LEU A 95 -0.91 8.74 -1.11
C LEU A 95 -2.18 8.43 -1.91
N SER A 96 -3.16 9.34 -1.91
CA SER A 96 -4.39 9.22 -2.68
C SER A 96 -4.12 9.18 -4.18
N ASN A 97 -3.24 10.07 -4.68
CA ASN A 97 -2.84 10.11 -6.08
C ASN A 97 -2.15 8.80 -6.50
N LYS A 98 -1.16 8.34 -5.72
CA LYS A 98 -0.47 7.06 -5.96
C LYS A 98 -1.44 5.88 -5.96
N ASN A 99 -2.42 5.88 -5.05
CA ASN A 99 -3.44 4.83 -5.01
C ASN A 99 -4.38 4.89 -6.21
N ARG A 100 -4.76 6.09 -6.66
CA ARG A 100 -5.56 6.30 -7.87
C ARG A 100 -4.80 5.83 -9.11
N GLU A 101 -3.54 6.22 -9.28
CA GLU A 101 -2.68 5.78 -10.39
C GLU A 101 -2.56 4.26 -10.43
N LYS A 102 -2.34 3.62 -9.27
CA LYS A 102 -2.33 2.15 -9.16
C LYS A 102 -3.67 1.53 -9.54
N ALA A 103 -4.78 2.14 -9.14
CA ALA A 103 -6.12 1.67 -9.49
C ALA A 103 -6.39 1.81 -11.00
N GLU A 104 -6.04 2.97 -11.59
CA GLU A 104 -6.15 3.24 -13.02
C GLU A 104 -5.30 2.28 -13.85
N LEU A 105 -4.06 2.02 -13.43
CA LEU A 105 -3.18 1.02 -14.04
C LEU A 105 -3.77 -0.40 -13.92
N GLY A 106 -4.29 -0.76 -12.75
CA GLY A 106 -4.99 -2.05 -12.57
C GLY A 106 -6.22 -2.17 -13.48
N HIS A 107 -6.98 -1.09 -13.65
CA HIS A 107 -8.14 -1.04 -14.53
C HIS A 107 -7.75 -1.09 -16.01
N SER A 108 -6.68 -0.40 -16.44
CA SER A 108 -6.20 -0.45 -17.81
C SER A 108 -5.67 -1.83 -18.18
N LEU A 109 -4.86 -2.45 -17.31
CA LEU A 109 -4.37 -3.82 -17.50
C LEU A 109 -5.51 -4.85 -17.57
N ARG A 110 -6.53 -4.72 -16.72
CA ARG A 110 -7.71 -5.59 -16.77
C ARG A 110 -8.51 -5.42 -18.05
N ARG A 111 -8.64 -4.19 -18.56
CA ARG A 111 -9.32 -3.90 -19.84
C ARG A 111 -8.56 -4.47 -21.02
N ALA A 112 -7.25 -4.26 -21.09
CA ALA A 112 -6.40 -4.80 -22.14
C ALA A 112 -6.42 -6.35 -22.18
N ARG A 113 -6.56 -7.00 -21.02
CA ARG A 113 -6.72 -8.46 -20.93
C ARG A 113 -8.13 -8.95 -21.30
N ALA A 114 -9.14 -8.09 -21.24
CA ALA A 114 -10.53 -8.43 -21.54
C ALA A 114 -10.93 -8.14 -22.99
N GLU A 115 -10.13 -7.38 -23.75
CA GLU A 115 -10.28 -7.28 -25.20
C GLU A 115 -9.88 -8.61 -25.85
N PRO A 116 -10.76 -9.24 -26.66
CA PRO A 116 -10.41 -10.45 -27.37
C PRO A 116 -9.32 -10.12 -28.39
N ALA A 117 -8.17 -10.77 -28.26
CA ALA A 117 -7.12 -10.72 -29.27
C ALA A 117 -7.69 -11.25 -30.60
N GLN A 118 -7.74 -10.40 -31.62
CA GLN A 118 -7.86 -10.88 -33.00
C GLN A 118 -6.59 -11.66 -33.32
N GLU A 119 -6.73 -12.96 -33.52
CA GLU A 119 -5.65 -13.86 -33.94
C GLU A 119 -5.07 -13.41 -35.29
N PRO A 120 -3.75 -13.17 -35.41
CA PRO A 120 -3.11 -13.05 -36.71
C PRO A 120 -3.05 -14.43 -37.36
N GLN A 121 -3.57 -14.54 -38.58
CA GLN A 121 -3.44 -15.72 -39.43
C GLN A 121 -1.96 -16.11 -39.58
N GLN A 122 -1.67 -17.37 -39.30
CA GLN A 122 -0.36 -17.99 -39.49
C GLN A 122 -0.03 -18.07 -40.99
N ASP A 123 1.00 -17.33 -41.42
CA ASP A 123 1.63 -17.53 -42.72
C ASP A 123 2.79 -18.53 -42.56
N HIS A 124 2.70 -19.64 -43.28
CA HIS A 124 3.56 -20.80 -43.14
C HIS A 124 4.76 -20.63 -44.08
N THR A 125 5.88 -20.15 -43.54
CA THR A 125 7.18 -20.24 -44.24
C THR A 125 8.05 -21.28 -43.55
N HIS A 126 8.19 -22.42 -44.21
CA HIS A 126 9.01 -23.55 -43.80
C HIS A 126 10.50 -23.24 -44.02
N LEU A 127 11.27 -23.07 -42.94
CA LEU A 127 12.74 -23.01 -42.98
C LEU A 127 13.34 -24.15 -42.18
N HIS A 128 14.09 -24.97 -42.90
CA HIS A 128 14.82 -26.14 -42.41
C HIS A 128 16.00 -25.67 -41.53
N VAL A 129 16.05 -26.10 -40.27
CA VAL A 129 17.23 -25.90 -39.40
C VAL A 129 17.81 -27.26 -39.02
N HIS A 130 19.09 -27.38 -39.35
CA HIS A 130 19.96 -28.53 -39.07
C HIS A 130 19.96 -28.91 -37.59
N GLN A 131 19.82 -30.22 -37.37
CA GLN A 131 20.12 -30.91 -36.12
C GLN A 131 21.57 -30.66 -35.68
N SER A 132 21.76 -30.20 -34.44
CA SER A 132 22.93 -30.52 -33.61
C SER A 132 22.67 -30.17 -32.15
N GLY A 133 22.79 -31.18 -31.28
CA GLY A 133 22.95 -31.02 -29.82
C GLY A 133 21.76 -31.45 -28.95
N VAL A 134 21.30 -32.70 -29.04
CA VAL A 134 20.48 -33.28 -27.95
C VAL A 134 21.42 -33.63 -26.80
N VAL A 135 21.42 -32.81 -25.74
CA VAL A 135 21.98 -33.23 -24.45
C VAL A 135 20.98 -34.21 -23.85
N VAL A 136 21.29 -35.49 -23.93
CA VAL A 136 20.55 -36.55 -23.23
C VAL A 136 20.89 -36.40 -21.75
N VAL A 137 20.06 -35.70 -21.01
CA VAL A 137 20.06 -35.78 -19.54
C VAL A 137 19.50 -37.15 -19.16
N ASP A 138 20.33 -37.97 -18.51
CA ASP A 138 19.93 -39.29 -18.01
C ASP A 138 18.67 -39.19 -17.14
N ALA A 139 17.82 -40.20 -17.21
CA ALA A 139 16.57 -40.26 -16.43
C ALA A 139 16.84 -40.12 -14.92
N ASP A 140 17.95 -40.68 -14.45
CA ASP A 140 18.46 -40.60 -13.08
C ASP A 140 18.78 -39.16 -12.66
N ALA A 141 19.36 -38.37 -13.57
CA ALA A 141 19.64 -36.96 -13.33
C ALA A 141 18.36 -36.11 -13.29
N ARG A 142 17.35 -36.45 -14.08
CA ARG A 142 16.04 -35.76 -14.05
C ARG A 142 15.29 -36.05 -12.75
N GLU A 143 15.29 -37.29 -12.30
CA GLU A 143 14.68 -37.70 -11.03
C GLU A 143 15.36 -36.99 -9.85
N THR A 144 16.70 -36.95 -9.84
CA THR A 144 17.48 -36.22 -8.82
C THR A 144 17.16 -34.72 -8.79
N ILE A 145 17.00 -34.08 -9.95
CA ILE A 145 16.64 -32.65 -10.05
C ILE A 145 15.22 -32.41 -9.54
N GLU A 146 14.28 -33.30 -9.88
CA GLU A 146 12.89 -33.19 -9.44
C GLU A 146 12.75 -33.38 -7.92
N GLU A 147 13.49 -34.34 -7.34
CA GLU A 147 13.58 -34.53 -5.89
C GLU A 147 14.15 -33.29 -5.19
N ALA A 148 15.25 -32.72 -5.69
CA ALA A 148 15.84 -31.50 -5.14
C ALA A 148 14.87 -30.31 -5.20
N PHE A 149 14.14 -30.15 -6.31
CA PHE A 149 13.12 -29.10 -6.45
C PHE A 149 11.96 -29.29 -5.48
N ASN A 150 11.50 -30.53 -5.31
CA ASN A 150 10.44 -30.87 -4.36
C ASN A 150 10.87 -30.56 -2.91
N GLU A 151 12.12 -30.83 -2.56
CA GLU A 151 12.69 -30.51 -1.25
C GLU A 151 12.83 -28.99 -1.02
N GLU A 152 13.22 -28.24 -2.06
CA GLU A 152 13.25 -26.77 -2.00
C GLU A 152 11.85 -26.19 -1.78
N ALA A 153 10.85 -26.66 -2.54
CA ALA A 153 9.46 -26.25 -2.40
C ALA A 153 8.89 -26.58 -1.02
N ARG A 154 9.27 -27.74 -0.45
CA ARG A 154 8.90 -28.16 0.91
C ARG A 154 9.51 -27.23 1.95
N THR A 155 10.79 -26.91 1.82
CA THR A 155 11.50 -26.02 2.73
C THR A 155 10.91 -24.61 2.72
N LEU A 156 10.65 -24.06 1.52
CA LEU A 156 9.99 -22.76 1.37
C LEU A 156 8.60 -22.75 2.02
N GLY A 157 7.84 -23.83 1.88
CA GLY A 157 6.53 -23.98 2.51
C GLY A 157 6.58 -23.91 4.04
N LEU A 158 7.55 -24.61 4.65
CA LEU A 158 7.74 -24.57 6.11
C LEU A 158 8.11 -23.17 6.61
N GLU A 159 9.02 -22.49 5.91
CA GLU A 159 9.39 -21.11 6.26
C GLU A 159 8.25 -20.13 6.08
N PHE A 160 7.45 -20.31 5.04
CA PHE A 160 6.24 -19.54 4.85
C PHE A 160 5.27 -19.75 6.02
N LEU A 161 5.04 -20.99 6.46
CA LEU A 161 4.15 -21.28 7.59
C LEU A 161 4.66 -20.66 8.90
N LEU A 162 5.96 -20.77 9.18
CA LEU A 162 6.59 -20.11 10.32
C LEU A 162 6.43 -18.59 10.24
N ALA A 163 6.67 -17.99 9.07
CA ALA A 163 6.48 -16.56 8.83
C ALA A 163 5.01 -16.12 8.97
N ALA A 164 4.06 -17.00 8.66
CA ALA A 164 2.63 -16.80 8.82
C ALA A 164 2.16 -17.02 10.27
N GLY A 165 3.06 -17.37 11.20
CA GLY A 165 2.77 -17.55 12.62
C GLY A 165 2.17 -18.92 12.96
N PHE A 166 2.53 -19.97 12.24
CA PHE A 166 2.27 -21.35 12.68
C PHE A 166 3.42 -21.84 13.57
N GLU A 167 3.13 -22.12 14.84
CA GLU A 167 4.12 -22.64 15.79
C GLU A 167 4.47 -24.12 15.53
N ASN A 168 3.53 -24.88 14.96
CA ASN A 168 3.76 -26.26 14.56
C ASN A 168 3.28 -26.51 13.11
N PRO A 169 4.19 -26.54 12.11
CA PRO A 169 3.84 -26.62 10.70
C PRO A 169 3.44 -28.03 10.21
N THR A 170 3.49 -29.07 11.06
CA THR A 170 3.08 -30.43 10.68
C THR A 170 1.59 -30.72 10.85
N SER A 171 0.81 -29.85 11.51
CA SER A 171 -0.63 -30.06 11.77
C SER A 171 -1.55 -29.25 10.85
N THR A 172 -1.19 -29.06 9.58
CA THR A 172 -1.88 -28.12 8.69
C THR A 172 -3.07 -28.73 7.97
N GLU A 173 -4.17 -28.92 8.71
CA GLU A 173 -5.48 -29.20 8.11
C GLU A 173 -5.89 -27.99 7.23
N GLY A 174 -6.14 -28.23 5.93
CA GLY A 174 -6.58 -27.19 4.97
C GLY A 174 -5.49 -26.47 4.16
N TRP A 175 -4.20 -26.83 4.30
CA TRP A 175 -3.09 -26.28 3.48
C TRP A 175 -2.37 -27.37 2.67
N GLU A 176 -3.05 -28.47 2.35
CA GLU A 176 -2.52 -29.59 1.55
C GLU A 176 -2.02 -29.14 0.17
N VAL A 177 -2.61 -28.07 -0.38
CA VAL A 177 -2.19 -27.45 -1.65
C VAL A 177 -0.99 -26.51 -1.52
N LEU A 178 -0.44 -26.28 -0.32
CA LEU A 178 0.69 -25.35 -0.11
C LEU A 178 1.90 -25.75 -0.96
N ALA A 179 2.14 -27.05 -1.15
CA ALA A 179 3.23 -27.53 -2.00
C ALA A 179 3.08 -27.07 -3.45
N ASP A 180 1.87 -27.05 -4.01
CA ASP A 180 1.63 -26.58 -5.37
C ASP A 180 1.86 -25.07 -5.48
N HIS A 181 1.45 -24.31 -4.46
CA HIS A 181 1.70 -22.87 -4.40
C HIS A 181 3.20 -22.55 -4.28
N THR A 182 3.95 -23.26 -3.45
CA THR A 182 5.39 -23.02 -3.29
C THR A 182 6.16 -23.37 -4.56
N LYS A 183 5.83 -24.48 -5.22
CA LYS A 183 6.36 -24.81 -6.55
C LYS A 183 6.03 -23.72 -7.57
N ALA A 184 4.79 -23.23 -7.58
CA ALA A 184 4.39 -22.15 -8.48
C ALA A 184 5.16 -20.84 -8.20
N TRP A 185 5.44 -20.51 -6.94
CA TRP A 185 6.22 -19.32 -6.59
C TRP A 185 7.69 -19.44 -7.02
N ILE A 186 8.31 -20.60 -6.82
CA ILE A 186 9.68 -20.86 -7.26
C ILE A 186 9.75 -20.79 -8.79
N ASN A 187 8.83 -21.46 -9.50
CA ASN A 187 8.76 -21.42 -10.96
C ASN A 187 8.52 -20.01 -11.51
N ALA A 188 7.78 -19.17 -10.78
CA ALA A 188 7.58 -17.76 -11.12
C ALA A 188 8.81 -16.88 -10.82
N GLY A 189 9.87 -17.45 -10.23
CA GLY A 189 11.12 -16.74 -9.92
C GLY A 189 11.01 -15.82 -8.70
N TYR A 190 10.01 -15.98 -7.84
CA TYR A 190 9.82 -15.10 -6.70
C TYR A 190 10.94 -15.32 -5.67
N PRO A 191 11.67 -14.26 -5.26
CA PRO A 191 12.74 -14.40 -4.29
C PRO A 191 12.20 -14.90 -2.94
N ARG A 192 12.80 -15.97 -2.41
CA ARG A 192 12.48 -16.55 -1.09
C ARG A 192 12.45 -15.51 0.03
N SER A 193 13.41 -14.60 0.05
CA SER A 193 13.48 -13.50 1.03
C SER A 193 12.28 -12.56 0.95
N MET A 194 11.79 -12.28 -0.26
CA MET A 194 10.60 -11.45 -0.48
C MET A 194 9.34 -12.14 0.03
N ILE A 195 9.16 -13.43 -0.30
CA ILE A 195 8.03 -14.25 0.17
C ILE A 195 7.95 -14.21 1.71
N ILE A 196 9.06 -14.51 2.40
CA ILE A 196 9.11 -14.55 3.85
C ILE A 196 8.84 -13.18 4.47
N ALA A 197 9.43 -12.11 3.92
CA ALA A 197 9.25 -10.76 4.44
C ALA A 197 7.81 -10.28 4.31
N GLU A 198 7.19 -10.45 3.14
CA GLU A 198 5.79 -10.09 2.88
C GLU A 198 4.83 -10.90 3.76
N THR A 199 5.08 -12.20 3.93
CA THR A 199 4.25 -13.04 4.82
C THR A 199 4.31 -12.55 6.27
N ARG A 200 5.49 -12.22 6.80
CA ARG A 200 5.61 -11.64 8.16
C ARG A 200 4.83 -10.33 8.27
N MET A 201 4.96 -9.43 7.29
CA MET A 201 4.22 -8.17 7.29
C MET A 201 2.70 -8.37 7.27
N ILE A 202 2.20 -9.38 6.57
CA ILE A 202 0.78 -9.72 6.56
C ILE A 202 0.35 -10.29 7.92
N ALA A 203 1.13 -11.20 8.50
CA ALA A 203 0.83 -11.82 9.79
C ALA A 203 0.81 -10.79 10.94
N HIS A 204 1.74 -9.82 10.93
CA HIS A 204 1.83 -8.78 11.96
C HIS A 204 0.69 -7.76 11.95
N LYS A 205 -0.06 -7.61 10.84
CA LYS A 205 -1.13 -6.60 10.73
C LYS A 205 -2.38 -6.90 11.54
N GLY A 206 -2.45 -8.06 12.20
CA GLY A 206 -3.58 -8.46 13.06
C GLY A 206 -4.86 -8.78 12.27
N GLY A 207 -5.59 -9.83 12.70
CA GLY A 207 -6.84 -10.27 12.07
C GLY A 207 -6.90 -11.78 11.81
N HIS A 208 -7.94 -12.22 11.10
CA HIS A 208 -8.05 -13.60 10.65
C HIS A 208 -6.94 -13.94 9.65
N ARG A 209 -6.41 -15.17 9.73
CA ARG A 209 -5.40 -15.68 8.80
C ARG A 209 -5.92 -15.58 7.36
N LYS A 210 -5.07 -15.13 6.44
CA LYS A 210 -5.44 -14.95 5.03
C LYS A 210 -5.35 -16.28 4.27
N PRO A 211 -6.22 -16.51 3.28
CA PRO A 211 -6.14 -17.69 2.42
C PRO A 211 -4.92 -17.61 1.48
N LEU A 212 -4.45 -18.76 1.00
CA LEU A 212 -3.30 -18.88 0.07
C LEU A 212 -3.39 -17.95 -1.15
N GLY A 213 -4.55 -17.87 -1.80
CA GLY A 213 -4.75 -17.00 -2.97
C GLY A 213 -4.48 -15.50 -2.72
N TYR A 214 -4.58 -15.05 -1.47
CA TYR A 214 -4.21 -13.69 -1.09
C TYR A 214 -2.68 -13.48 -1.19
N PHE A 215 -1.90 -14.48 -0.79
CA PHE A 215 -0.44 -14.45 -0.86
C PHE A 215 0.04 -14.51 -2.31
N ASP A 216 -0.54 -15.36 -3.16
CA ASP A 216 -0.20 -15.41 -4.60
C ASP A 216 -0.32 -14.05 -5.27
N THR A 217 -1.43 -13.36 -4.99
CA THR A 217 -1.71 -12.03 -5.56
C THR A 217 -0.73 -10.99 -5.00
N THR A 218 -0.37 -11.10 -3.73
CA THR A 218 0.56 -10.16 -3.08
C THR A 218 1.97 -10.32 -3.61
N PHE A 219 2.49 -11.56 -3.65
CA PHE A 219 3.85 -11.84 -4.12
C PHE A 219 4.02 -11.43 -5.57
N ARG A 220 3.06 -11.75 -6.45
CA ARG A 220 3.08 -11.31 -7.85
C ARG A 220 3.24 -9.78 -7.96
N ARG A 221 2.39 -9.03 -7.25
CA ARG A 221 2.42 -7.55 -7.29
C ARG A 221 3.74 -6.97 -6.77
N VAL A 222 4.27 -7.53 -5.69
CA VAL A 222 5.54 -7.08 -5.11
C VAL A 222 6.70 -7.39 -6.05
N HIS A 223 6.70 -8.58 -6.67
CA HIS A 223 7.71 -8.99 -7.63
C HIS A 223 7.73 -8.09 -8.86
N ASP A 224 6.56 -7.84 -9.46
CA ASP A 224 6.42 -6.99 -10.64
C ASP A 224 6.90 -5.56 -10.35
N ARG A 225 6.55 -5.01 -9.18
CA ARG A 225 7.00 -3.69 -8.75
C ARG A 225 8.53 -3.64 -8.63
N ASN A 226 9.13 -4.60 -7.94
CA ASN A 226 10.57 -4.62 -7.72
C ASN A 226 11.34 -4.74 -9.06
N ASN A 227 10.83 -5.53 -10.01
CA ASN A 227 11.43 -5.66 -11.34
C ASN A 227 11.30 -4.38 -12.17
N LEU A 228 10.18 -3.66 -12.06
CA LEU A 228 10.02 -2.35 -12.71
C LEU A 228 10.97 -1.30 -12.13
N GLU A 229 11.17 -1.27 -10.81
CA GLU A 229 12.12 -0.36 -10.15
C GLU A 229 13.57 -0.65 -10.57
N LEU A 230 13.96 -1.93 -10.65
CA LEU A 230 15.27 -2.34 -11.14
C LEU A 230 15.49 -1.96 -12.61
N ALA A 231 14.48 -2.13 -13.47
CA ALA A 231 14.55 -1.72 -14.87
C ALA A 231 14.69 -0.20 -15.02
N ALA A 232 13.95 0.59 -14.21
CA ALA A 232 14.06 2.04 -14.20
C ALA A 232 15.44 2.53 -13.75
N LEU A 233 16.01 1.91 -12.70
CA LEU A 233 17.36 2.22 -12.22
C LEU A 233 18.46 1.84 -13.23
N ALA A 234 18.27 0.75 -13.96
CA ALA A 234 19.18 0.33 -15.03
C ALA A 234 19.14 1.29 -16.23
N ALA A 235 17.98 1.85 -16.56
CA ALA A 235 17.80 2.83 -17.64
C ALA A 235 18.36 4.23 -17.31
N MET A 236 18.70 4.50 -16.04
CA MET A 236 19.30 5.76 -15.58
C MET A 236 20.84 5.74 -15.58
N ARG A 237 21.47 4.63 -15.96
CA ARG A 237 22.93 4.49 -16.10
C ARG A 237 23.35 4.54 -17.56
#